data_AF-A0A1W1H3Y0-F1
#
_entry.id   AF-A0A1W1H3Y0-F1
#
_cell.length_a   1.000
_cell.length_b   1.000
_cell.length_c   1.000
_cell.angle_alpha   90.00
_cell.angle_beta   90.00
_cell.angle_gamma   90.00
#
_symmetry.space_group_name_H-M   'P 1'
#
loop_
_entity.id
_entity.type
_entity.pdbx_description
1 polymer ?
#
loop_
_entity_poly.entity_id
_entity_poly.type
_entity_poly.pdbx_seq_one_letter_code
_entity_poly.pdbx_strand_id
1 'polypeptide(L)'
;MVGLYLLVRTLLPVLLGGLVAMLGARVINARLARLPPRVIALPDESLLPRPAAQRRYRRLRRRRPHLQSFTVPPKVPRSWVLLAAMAFIGTVGLTVYLMPDGPRFQVLVESTLGYPSTVIEVRAPMQQQLHLLDACAPVLHRTVRPITMRYRRARTGNPVEVHGVLPVQVRHRGTLLQVATAQPVDVALLRDALYQCSASSNVTLTIQPRTVAPWREWGWQPWPGRNSQ
;
A
#
# COMPACT_ATOMS: atom_id res chain seq x y z
N MET A 1 -6.25 12.14 8.30
CA MET A 1 -5.06 11.41 7.81
C MET A 1 -4.88 10.04 8.44
N VAL A 2 -4.81 9.90 9.78
CA VAL A 2 -4.69 8.57 10.44
C VAL A 2 -5.84 7.61 10.06
N GLY A 3 -7.08 8.11 9.99
CA GLY A 3 -8.23 7.29 9.58
C GLY A 3 -8.12 6.74 8.15
N LEU A 4 -7.62 7.55 7.19
CA LEU A 4 -7.37 7.09 5.81
C LEU A 4 -6.29 6.01 5.79
N TYR A 5 -5.20 6.20 6.53
CA TYR A 5 -4.13 5.21 6.64
C TYR A 5 -4.65 3.88 7.23
N LEU A 6 -5.41 3.92 8.33
CA LEU A 6 -5.99 2.72 8.93
C LEU A 6 -6.99 2.03 7.99
N LEU A 7 -7.80 2.81 7.27
CA LEU A 7 -8.72 2.30 6.27
C LEU A 7 -7.99 1.61 5.12
N VAL A 8 -6.97 2.24 4.52
CA VAL A 8 -6.20 1.60 3.43
C VAL A 8 -5.44 0.39 3.94
N ARG A 9 -4.85 0.46 5.15
CA ARG A 9 -4.13 -0.66 5.79
C ARG A 9 -5.01 -1.87 6.07
N THR A 10 -6.31 -1.68 6.24
CA THR A 10 -7.26 -2.76 6.52
C THR A 10 -7.98 -3.23 5.26
N LEU A 11 -8.46 -2.31 4.43
CA LEU A 11 -9.18 -2.64 3.22
C LEU A 11 -8.29 -3.24 2.14
N LEU A 12 -7.07 -2.76 1.94
CA LEU A 12 -6.22 -3.25 0.86
C LEU A 12 -5.89 -4.75 1.00
N PRO A 13 -5.45 -5.25 2.17
CA PRO A 13 -5.24 -6.69 2.36
C PRO A 13 -6.53 -7.50 2.23
N VAL A 14 -7.66 -6.96 2.70
CA VAL A 14 -8.98 -7.62 2.62
C VAL A 14 -9.43 -7.75 1.16
N LEU A 15 -9.27 -6.69 0.36
CA LEU A 15 -9.64 -6.70 -1.06
C LEU A 15 -8.73 -7.65 -1.86
N LEU A 16 -7.42 -7.58 -1.65
CA LEU A 16 -6.47 -8.46 -2.34
C LEU A 16 -6.64 -9.92 -1.93
N GLY A 17 -6.81 -10.18 -0.63
CA GLY A 17 -7.14 -11.51 -0.13
C GLY A 17 -8.46 -12.02 -0.71
N GLY A 18 -9.50 -11.19 -0.73
CA GLY A 18 -10.80 -11.52 -1.32
C GLY A 18 -10.69 -11.86 -2.82
N LEU A 19 -9.89 -11.09 -3.57
CA LEU A 19 -9.63 -11.34 -4.98
C LEU A 19 -8.91 -12.68 -5.19
N VAL A 20 -7.88 -12.97 -4.39
CA VAL A 20 -7.17 -14.26 -4.44
C VAL A 20 -8.10 -15.43 -4.08
N ALA A 21 -8.94 -15.27 -3.06
CA ALA A 21 -9.93 -16.28 -2.70
C ALA A 21 -10.96 -16.51 -3.82
N MET A 22 -11.43 -15.45 -4.46
CA MET A 22 -12.36 -15.53 -5.59
C MET A 22 -11.74 -16.22 -6.80
N LEU A 23 -10.49 -15.90 -7.16
CA LEU A 23 -9.76 -16.58 -8.22
C LEU A 23 -9.49 -18.05 -7.88
N GLY A 24 -9.07 -18.34 -6.64
CA GLY A 24 -8.89 -19.71 -6.15
C GLY A 24 -10.16 -20.54 -6.27
N ALA A 25 -11.30 -19.98 -5.84
CA ALA A 25 -12.61 -20.62 -5.97
C ALA A 25 -13.00 -20.88 -7.44
N ARG A 26 -12.78 -19.91 -8.33
CA ARG A 26 -13.05 -20.07 -9.77
C ARG A 26 -12.18 -21.18 -10.38
N VAL A 27 -10.89 -21.21 -10.07
CA VAL A 27 -9.97 -22.23 -10.57
C VAL A 27 -10.35 -23.62 -10.04
N ILE A 28 -10.68 -23.72 -8.76
CA ILE A 28 -11.14 -24.97 -8.14
C ILE A 28 -12.43 -25.45 -8.81
N ASN A 29 -13.43 -24.59 -8.99
CA ASN A 29 -14.70 -24.93 -9.63
C ASN A 29 -14.51 -25.33 -11.11
N ALA A 30 -13.68 -24.61 -11.85
CA ALA A 30 -13.36 -24.94 -13.24
C ALA A 30 -12.65 -26.29 -13.36
N ARG A 31 -11.76 -26.63 -12.43
CA ARG A 31 -11.10 -27.94 -12.40
C ARG A 31 -12.03 -29.05 -11.91
N LEU A 32 -12.92 -28.79 -10.95
CA LEU A 32 -13.94 -29.73 -10.49
C LEU A 32 -14.92 -30.09 -11.59
N ALA A 33 -15.34 -29.13 -12.41
CA ALA A 33 -16.22 -29.38 -13.55
C ALA A 33 -15.61 -30.33 -14.60
N ARG A 34 -14.28 -30.45 -14.63
CA ARG A 34 -13.55 -31.38 -15.51
C ARG A 34 -13.36 -32.76 -14.90
N LEU A 35 -13.65 -32.94 -13.61
CA LEU A 35 -13.51 -34.24 -12.95
C LEU A 35 -14.76 -35.10 -13.16
N PRO A 36 -14.61 -36.40 -13.40
CA PRO A 36 -15.75 -37.29 -13.56
C PRO A 36 -16.60 -37.32 -12.27
N PRO A 37 -17.94 -37.33 -12.38
CA PRO A 37 -18.83 -37.48 -11.24
C PRO A 37 -18.51 -38.75 -10.46
N ARG A 38 -18.56 -38.70 -9.14
CA ARG A 38 -18.29 -39.88 -8.33
C ARG A 38 -19.56 -40.72 -8.23
N VAL A 39 -19.48 -41.94 -8.75
CA VAL A 39 -20.57 -42.92 -8.64
C VAL A 39 -20.34 -43.76 -7.39
N ILE A 40 -21.29 -43.73 -6.45
CA ILE A 40 -21.27 -44.55 -5.24
C ILE A 40 -22.36 -45.61 -5.39
N ALA A 41 -21.97 -46.89 -5.39
CA ALA A 41 -22.93 -47.99 -5.42
C ALA A 41 -23.81 -47.97 -4.17
N LEU A 42 -25.10 -48.30 -4.32
CA LEU A 42 -25.97 -48.46 -3.15
C LEU A 42 -25.44 -49.62 -2.28
N PRO A 43 -25.21 -49.40 -0.98
CA PRO A 43 -24.83 -50.48 -0.09
C PRO A 43 -26.00 -51.44 0.11
N ASP A 44 -25.69 -52.71 0.32
CA ASP A 44 -26.68 -53.71 0.72
C ASP A 44 -27.32 -53.34 2.05
N GLU A 45 -28.59 -53.70 2.22
CA GLU A 45 -29.38 -53.33 3.41
C GLU A 45 -28.75 -53.82 4.73
N SER A 46 -28.01 -54.94 4.66
CA SER A 46 -27.26 -55.56 5.75
C SER A 46 -26.05 -54.73 6.22
N LEU A 47 -25.53 -53.83 5.38
CA LEU A 47 -24.38 -52.99 5.68
C LEU A 47 -24.79 -51.66 6.36
N LEU A 48 -26.10 -51.42 6.56
CA LEU A 48 -26.60 -50.21 7.21
C LEU A 48 -26.59 -50.37 8.74
N PRO A 49 -25.78 -49.59 9.49
CA PRO A 49 -25.53 -49.81 10.92
C PRO A 49 -26.67 -49.35 11.85
N ARG A 50 -27.73 -48.70 11.34
CA ARG A 50 -28.81 -48.13 12.16
C ARG A 50 -30.20 -48.56 11.65
N PRO A 51 -31.14 -48.97 12.54
CA PRO A 51 -32.49 -49.37 12.14
C PRO A 51 -33.29 -48.22 11.51
N ALA A 52 -33.04 -46.97 11.92
CA ALA A 52 -33.63 -45.79 11.30
C ALA A 52 -33.13 -45.57 9.85
N ALA A 53 -31.87 -45.89 9.57
CA ALA A 53 -31.29 -45.80 8.23
C ALA A 53 -31.89 -46.87 7.31
N GLN A 54 -32.09 -48.10 7.80
CA GLN A 54 -32.77 -49.18 7.08
C GLN A 54 -34.21 -48.80 6.71
N ARG A 55 -34.98 -48.21 7.64
CA ARG A 55 -36.35 -47.72 7.34
C ARG A 55 -36.35 -46.66 6.23
N ARG A 56 -35.41 -45.70 6.24
CA ARG A 56 -35.27 -44.69 5.16
C ARG A 56 -34.85 -45.33 3.84
N TYR A 57 -33.94 -46.29 3.88
CA TYR A 57 -33.47 -47.05 2.71
C TYR A 57 -34.62 -47.81 2.04
N ARG A 58 -35.45 -48.53 2.80
CA ARG A 58 -36.66 -49.20 2.29
C ARG A 58 -37.63 -48.22 1.64
N ARG A 59 -37.85 -47.05 2.24
CA ARG A 59 -38.71 -46.00 1.66
C ARG A 59 -38.15 -45.48 0.33
N LEU A 60 -36.83 -45.28 0.26
CA LEU A 60 -36.15 -44.84 -0.96
C LEU A 60 -36.26 -45.90 -2.07
N ARG A 61 -36.01 -47.18 -1.75
CA ARG A 61 -36.08 -48.30 -2.70
C ARG A 61 -37.49 -48.55 -3.22
N ARG A 62 -38.52 -48.37 -2.38
CA ARG A 62 -39.94 -48.39 -2.81
C ARG A 62 -40.27 -47.29 -3.82
N ARG A 63 -39.64 -46.11 -3.70
CA ARG A 63 -39.87 -44.98 -4.62
C ARG A 63 -39.05 -45.07 -5.92
N ARG A 64 -37.87 -45.71 -5.88
CA ARG A 64 -36.98 -45.86 -7.04
C ARG A 64 -36.33 -47.25 -7.04
N PRO A 65 -37.00 -48.26 -7.61
CA PRO A 65 -36.57 -49.66 -7.51
C PRO A 65 -35.31 -49.99 -8.33
N HIS A 66 -35.03 -49.22 -9.39
CA HIS A 66 -33.87 -49.44 -10.28
C HIS A 66 -32.64 -48.59 -9.93
N LEU A 67 -32.65 -47.88 -8.80
CA LEU A 67 -31.53 -47.01 -8.44
C LEU A 67 -30.38 -47.86 -7.88
N GLN A 68 -29.37 -48.13 -8.69
CA GLN A 68 -28.20 -48.95 -8.29
C GLN A 68 -27.04 -48.11 -7.75
N SER A 69 -27.00 -46.81 -8.07
CA SER A 69 -25.92 -45.91 -7.67
C SER A 69 -26.39 -44.48 -7.44
N PHE A 70 -25.71 -43.77 -6.55
CA PHE A 70 -25.82 -42.32 -6.39
C PHE A 70 -24.67 -41.61 -7.10
N THR A 71 -24.99 -40.58 -7.88
CA THR A 71 -24.00 -39.63 -8.39
C THR A 71 -23.80 -38.52 -7.36
N VAL A 72 -22.58 -38.40 -6.85
CA VAL A 72 -22.19 -37.35 -5.90
C VAL A 72 -21.23 -36.39 -6.61
N PRO A 73 -21.34 -35.07 -6.38
CA PRO A 73 -20.37 -34.12 -6.92
C PRO A 73 -18.94 -34.52 -6.52
N PRO A 74 -17.95 -34.28 -7.40
CA PRO A 74 -16.57 -34.61 -7.11
C PRO A 74 -16.11 -33.88 -5.84
N LYS A 75 -15.45 -34.60 -4.94
CA LYS A 75 -14.95 -34.04 -3.69
C LYS A 75 -13.71 -33.19 -3.99
N VAL A 76 -13.67 -31.97 -3.47
CA VAL A 76 -12.51 -31.09 -3.61
C VAL A 76 -11.29 -31.73 -2.93
N PRO A 77 -10.16 -31.88 -3.63
CA PRO A 77 -8.92 -32.35 -3.02
C PRO A 77 -8.49 -31.40 -1.89
N ARG A 78 -8.11 -31.97 -0.73
CA ARG A 78 -7.61 -31.17 0.41
C ARG A 78 -6.39 -30.34 0.03
N SER A 79 -5.53 -30.84 -0.86
CA SER A 79 -4.36 -30.12 -1.37
C SER A 79 -4.73 -28.82 -2.10
N TRP A 80 -5.84 -28.78 -2.83
CA TRP A 80 -6.27 -27.56 -3.53
C TRP A 80 -6.75 -26.49 -2.54
N VAL A 81 -7.45 -26.92 -1.49
CA VAL A 81 -7.86 -26.04 -0.39
C VAL A 81 -6.63 -25.50 0.36
N LEU A 82 -5.64 -26.35 0.63
CA LEU A 82 -4.38 -25.94 1.27
C LEU A 82 -3.59 -24.93 0.41
N LEU A 83 -3.47 -25.18 -0.89
CA LEU A 83 -2.79 -24.24 -1.80
C LEU A 83 -3.50 -22.89 -1.86
N ALA A 84 -4.84 -22.88 -1.94
CA ALA A 84 -5.62 -21.65 -1.93
C ALA A 84 -5.48 -20.89 -0.59
N ALA A 85 -5.47 -21.61 0.54
CA ALA A 85 -5.26 -21.02 1.86
C ALA A 85 -3.86 -20.43 1.99
N MET A 86 -2.82 -21.13 1.53
CA MET A 86 -1.45 -20.62 1.54
C MET A 86 -1.29 -19.38 0.66
N ALA A 87 -1.90 -19.36 -0.53
CA ALA A 87 -1.90 -18.18 -1.40
C ALA A 87 -2.60 -16.99 -0.74
N PHE A 88 -3.74 -17.22 -0.09
CA PHE A 88 -4.46 -16.18 0.66
C PHE A 88 -3.63 -15.62 1.82
N ILE A 89 -3.12 -16.48 2.70
CA ILE A 89 -2.31 -16.09 3.85
C ILE A 89 -1.04 -15.37 3.39
N GLY A 90 -0.36 -15.90 2.38
CA GLY A 90 0.83 -15.29 1.80
C GLY A 90 0.56 -13.89 1.24
N THR A 91 -0.56 -13.71 0.52
CA THR A 91 -0.94 -12.40 -0.03
C THR A 91 -1.26 -11.40 1.07
N VAL A 92 -2.04 -11.79 2.07
CA VAL A 92 -2.37 -10.92 3.21
C VAL A 92 -1.11 -10.57 4.02
N GLY A 93 -0.25 -11.55 4.29
CA GLY A 93 1.00 -11.33 5.01
C GLY A 93 1.95 -10.39 4.24
N LEU A 94 2.15 -10.65 2.95
CA LEU A 94 3.01 -9.85 2.08
C LEU A 94 2.50 -8.40 1.95
N THR A 95 1.20 -8.21 1.78
CA THR A 95 0.61 -6.87 1.66
C THR A 95 0.73 -6.07 2.95
N VAL A 96 0.54 -6.71 4.12
CA VAL A 96 0.77 -6.08 5.42
C VAL A 96 2.25 -5.74 5.62
N TYR A 97 3.16 -6.61 5.17
CA TYR A 97 4.60 -6.41 5.30
C TYR A 97 5.13 -5.25 4.43
N LEU A 98 4.65 -5.15 3.19
CA LEU A 98 5.05 -4.10 2.25
C LEU A 98 4.37 -2.75 2.53
N MET A 99 3.38 -2.72 3.43
CA MET A 99 2.64 -1.50 3.75
C MET A 99 3.58 -0.46 4.40
N PRO A 100 3.70 0.75 3.84
CA PRO A 100 4.52 1.79 4.46
C PRO A 100 3.94 2.18 5.82
N ASP A 101 4.82 2.50 6.78
CA ASP A 101 4.39 3.05 8.07
C ASP A 101 3.57 4.34 7.88
N GLY A 102 2.68 4.65 8.84
CA GLY A 102 1.75 5.79 8.76
C GLY A 102 2.38 7.10 8.26
N PRO A 103 3.51 7.57 8.82
CA PRO A 103 4.18 8.77 8.33
C PRO A 103 4.69 8.66 6.89
N ARG A 104 5.21 7.49 6.49
CA ARG A 104 5.65 7.25 5.09
C ARG A 104 4.46 7.22 4.14
N PHE A 105 3.32 6.67 4.56
CA PHE A 105 2.07 6.75 3.81
C PHE A 105 1.60 8.21 3.65
N GLN A 106 1.71 9.02 4.70
CA GLN A 106 1.37 10.45 4.60
C GLN A 106 2.30 11.19 3.64
N VAL A 107 3.62 10.96 3.69
CA VAL A 107 4.56 11.51 2.71
C VAL A 107 4.19 11.08 1.30
N LEU A 108 3.83 9.80 1.10
CA LEU A 108 3.41 9.28 -0.20
C LEU A 108 2.13 9.96 -0.71
N VAL A 109 1.13 10.14 0.15
CA VAL A 109 -0.14 10.82 -0.19
C VAL A 109 0.08 12.30 -0.47
N GLU A 110 0.81 13.02 0.37
CA GLU A 110 1.08 14.45 0.17
C GLU A 110 1.93 14.66 -1.09
N SER A 111 2.90 13.78 -1.35
CA SER A 111 3.71 13.88 -2.56
C SER A 111 2.97 13.52 -3.86
N THR A 112 1.85 12.79 -3.78
CA THR A 112 0.98 12.48 -4.93
C THR A 112 -0.15 13.49 -5.14
N LEU A 113 -0.89 13.85 -4.08
CA LEU A 113 -1.99 14.82 -4.16
C LEU A 113 -1.49 16.26 -4.27
N GLY A 114 -0.32 16.53 -3.71
CA GLY A 114 0.29 17.83 -3.59
C GLY A 114 0.12 18.44 -2.20
N TYR A 115 1.05 19.32 -1.84
CA TYR A 115 1.03 20.05 -0.58
C TYR A 115 1.39 21.53 -0.82
N PRO A 116 0.87 22.46 0.00
CA PRO A 116 1.24 23.86 -0.08
C PRO A 116 2.72 24.01 0.29
N SER A 117 3.47 24.69 -0.57
CA SER A 117 4.91 24.90 -0.41
C SER A 117 5.29 26.31 -0.84
N THR A 118 6.48 26.73 -0.43
CA THR A 118 7.13 27.92 -0.97
C THR A 118 8.19 27.45 -1.95
N VAL A 119 8.03 27.82 -3.22
CA VAL A 119 8.98 27.46 -4.29
C VAL A 119 9.96 28.62 -4.47
N ILE A 120 11.24 28.29 -4.38
CA ILE A 120 12.36 29.18 -4.62
C ILE A 120 12.91 28.85 -6.00
N GLU A 121 12.90 29.81 -6.90
CA GLU A 121 13.52 29.72 -8.21
C GLU A 121 14.82 30.51 -8.24
N VAL A 122 15.88 29.86 -8.70
CA VAL A 122 17.25 30.35 -8.68
C VAL A 122 17.82 30.18 -10.07
N ARG A 123 18.20 31.27 -10.73
CA ARG A 123 18.83 31.22 -12.06
C ARG A 123 20.35 31.29 -11.93
N ALA A 124 21.02 30.15 -12.10
CA ALA A 124 22.47 30.04 -12.01
C ALA A 124 23.00 28.89 -12.88
N PRO A 125 24.27 28.92 -13.32
CA PRO A 125 24.95 27.76 -13.91
C PRO A 125 24.98 26.57 -12.95
N MET A 126 24.99 25.35 -13.48
CA MET A 126 24.86 24.10 -12.70
C MET A 126 25.85 23.99 -11.52
N GLN A 127 27.11 24.41 -11.71
CA GLN A 127 28.13 24.39 -10.66
C GLN A 127 27.78 25.32 -9.49
N GLN A 128 27.25 26.51 -9.79
CA GLN A 128 26.80 27.46 -8.77
C GLN A 128 25.51 26.98 -8.08
N GLN A 129 24.62 26.27 -8.79
CA GLN A 129 23.42 25.70 -8.19
C GLN A 129 23.76 24.71 -7.07
N LEU A 130 24.73 23.83 -7.29
CA LEU A 130 25.18 22.85 -6.28
C LEU A 130 25.80 23.56 -5.07
N HIS A 131 26.69 24.54 -5.31
CA HIS A 131 27.28 25.33 -4.24
C HIS A 131 26.23 26.09 -3.42
N LEU A 132 25.17 26.61 -4.06
CA LEU A 132 24.08 27.30 -3.38
C LEU A 132 23.25 26.35 -2.51
N LEU A 133 22.94 25.15 -3.00
CA LEU A 133 22.24 24.14 -2.20
C LEU A 133 23.05 23.75 -0.96
N ASP A 134 24.37 23.64 -1.11
CA ASP A 134 25.30 23.35 -0.04
C ASP A 134 25.43 24.49 0.97
N ALA A 135 25.59 25.73 0.50
CA ALA A 135 25.72 26.91 1.35
C ALA A 135 24.43 27.22 2.12
N CYS A 136 23.27 27.05 1.47
CA CYS A 136 21.96 27.29 2.06
C CYS A 136 21.36 26.04 2.72
N ALA A 137 22.12 24.95 2.81
CA ALA A 137 21.70 23.73 3.47
C ALA A 137 21.08 23.92 4.87
N PRO A 138 21.68 24.71 5.81
CA PRO A 138 21.12 24.88 7.14
C PRO A 138 19.76 25.59 7.13
N VAL A 139 19.53 26.50 6.18
CA VAL A 139 18.24 27.17 6.01
C VAL A 139 17.21 26.20 5.46
N LEU A 140 17.56 25.45 4.41
CA LEU A 140 16.68 24.46 3.78
C LEU A 140 16.29 23.34 4.75
N HIS A 141 17.21 22.87 5.60
CA HIS A 141 16.92 21.86 6.62
C HIS A 141 15.86 22.31 7.64
N ARG A 142 15.75 23.60 7.95
CA ARG A 142 14.69 24.13 8.82
C ARG A 142 13.31 24.17 8.16
N THR A 143 13.27 24.10 6.83
CA THR A 143 12.01 24.07 6.06
C THR A 143 11.46 22.67 5.83
N VAL A 144 12.17 21.65 6.33
CA VAL A 144 11.72 20.26 6.37
C VAL A 144 10.56 20.13 7.35
N ARG A 145 9.55 19.34 6.99
CA ARG A 145 8.36 19.15 7.81
C ARG A 145 8.41 17.77 8.49
N PRO A 146 8.59 17.71 9.82
CA PRO A 146 8.46 16.45 10.54
C PRO A 146 6.99 16.03 10.57
N ILE A 147 6.74 14.74 10.37
CA ILE A 147 5.42 14.12 10.41
C ILE A 147 5.44 13.08 11.52
N THR A 148 4.67 13.33 12.57
CA THR A 148 4.49 12.38 13.66
C THR A 148 3.09 11.78 13.58
N MET A 149 3.01 10.46 13.75
CA MET A 149 1.74 9.76 13.87
C MET A 149 1.76 8.82 15.05
N ARG A 150 0.78 9.01 15.93
CA ARG A 150 0.53 8.13 17.05
C ARG A 150 -0.68 7.25 16.75
N TYR A 151 -0.48 5.94 16.71
CA TYR A 151 -1.56 4.98 16.46
C TYR A 151 -1.30 3.65 17.18
N ARG A 152 -2.37 2.90 17.45
CA ARG A 152 -2.26 1.55 18.01
C ARG A 152 -2.15 0.53 16.87
N ARG A 153 -1.11 -0.31 16.89
CA ARG A 153 -0.95 -1.42 15.93
C ARG A 153 -1.86 -2.61 16.26
N ALA A 154 -2.21 -2.81 17.53
CA ALA A 154 -3.09 -3.87 18.00
C ALA A 154 -4.17 -3.31 18.94
N ARG A 155 -5.34 -3.96 18.98
CA ARG A 155 -6.50 -3.53 19.79
C ARG A 155 -6.15 -3.35 21.28
N THR A 156 -5.29 -4.20 21.81
CA THR A 156 -4.83 -4.22 23.21
C THR A 156 -3.40 -3.68 23.41
N GLY A 157 -2.75 -3.17 22.36
CA GLY A 157 -1.37 -2.69 22.43
C GLY A 157 -1.26 -1.23 22.86
N ASN A 158 -0.09 -0.86 23.38
CA ASN A 158 0.25 0.54 23.64
C ASN A 158 0.29 1.34 22.33
N PRO A 159 -0.08 2.64 22.37
CA PRO A 159 0.07 3.51 21.22
C PRO A 159 1.56 3.62 20.86
N VAL A 160 1.87 3.44 19.58
CA VAL A 160 3.22 3.63 19.04
C VAL A 160 3.25 4.98 18.35
N GLU A 161 4.29 5.76 18.65
CA GLU A 161 4.58 7.00 17.96
C GLU A 161 5.63 6.74 16.89
N VAL A 162 5.26 7.00 15.64
CA VAL A 162 6.12 6.77 14.48
C VAL A 162 6.42 8.12 13.85
N HIS A 163 7.67 8.31 13.45
CA HIS A 163 8.19 9.55 12.89
C HIS A 163 8.48 9.35 11.41
N GLY A 164 8.19 10.38 10.61
CA GLY A 164 8.57 10.49 9.21
C GLY A 164 8.93 11.94 8.91
N VAL A 165 9.51 12.16 7.75
CA VAL A 165 10.01 13.47 7.34
C VAL A 165 9.59 13.70 5.90
N LEU A 166 8.93 14.83 5.63
CA LEU A 166 8.70 15.30 4.27
C LEU A 166 9.94 16.13 3.86
N PRO A 167 10.78 15.63 2.93
CA PRO A 167 11.99 16.32 2.55
C PRO A 167 11.69 17.55 1.68
N VAL A 168 12.64 18.47 1.65
CA VAL A 168 12.69 19.53 0.63
C VAL A 168 12.86 18.87 -0.74
N GLN A 169 12.13 19.35 -1.73
CA GLN A 169 12.19 18.82 -3.10
C GLN A 169 13.00 19.78 -3.95
N VAL A 170 13.89 19.23 -4.78
CA VAL A 170 14.74 20.00 -5.68
C VAL A 170 14.50 19.55 -7.10
N ARG A 171 14.52 20.50 -8.03
CA ARG A 171 14.33 20.26 -9.46
C ARG A 171 15.29 21.13 -10.25
N HIS A 172 16.09 20.48 -11.08
CA HIS A 172 16.99 21.14 -12.02
C HIS A 172 16.34 21.23 -13.40
N ARG A 173 16.34 22.42 -14.00
CA ARG A 173 15.90 22.70 -15.38
C ARG A 173 16.95 23.56 -16.09
N GLY A 174 18.06 22.94 -16.47
CA GLY A 174 19.19 23.65 -17.09
C GLY A 174 19.78 24.69 -16.14
N THR A 175 19.68 25.97 -16.50
CA THR A 175 20.16 27.09 -15.67
C THR A 175 19.18 27.52 -14.57
N LEU A 176 18.00 26.90 -14.48
CA LEU A 176 17.01 27.16 -13.45
C LEU A 176 17.01 26.03 -12.40
N LEU A 177 17.26 26.38 -11.16
CA LEU A 177 17.09 25.53 -9.99
C LEU A 177 15.77 25.92 -9.29
N GLN A 178 14.89 24.94 -9.07
CA GLN A 178 13.67 25.11 -8.30
C GLN A 178 13.77 24.29 -7.01
N VAL A 179 13.52 24.92 -5.87
CA VAL A 179 13.54 24.29 -4.54
C VAL A 179 12.19 24.49 -3.90
N ALA A 180 11.47 23.41 -3.58
CA ALA A 180 10.19 23.47 -2.88
C ALA A 180 10.36 23.06 -1.43
N THR A 181 10.02 23.97 -0.51
CA THR A 181 9.98 23.70 0.94
C THR A 181 8.91 22.66 1.27
N ALA A 182 9.07 21.92 2.38
CA ALA A 182 8.10 20.89 2.78
C ALA A 182 6.84 21.47 3.45
N GLN A 183 6.81 22.78 3.69
CA GLN A 183 5.70 23.52 4.29
C GLN A 183 5.72 24.98 3.81
N PRO A 184 4.60 25.72 3.85
CA PRO A 184 4.62 27.15 3.56
C PRO A 184 5.44 27.88 4.63
N VAL A 185 6.41 28.67 4.17
CA VAL A 185 7.27 29.51 5.02
C VAL A 185 7.04 30.97 4.62
N ASP A 186 7.12 31.87 5.61
CA ASP A 186 7.08 33.31 5.35
C ASP A 186 8.14 33.70 4.31
N VAL A 187 7.65 34.31 3.22
CA VAL A 187 8.45 34.68 2.06
C VAL A 187 9.51 35.72 2.44
N ALA A 188 9.22 36.64 3.35
CA ALA A 188 10.18 37.67 3.76
C ALA A 188 11.34 37.06 4.56
N LEU A 189 11.01 36.27 5.59
CA LEU A 189 12.00 35.61 6.43
C LEU A 189 12.86 34.61 5.64
N LEU A 190 12.23 33.84 4.74
CA LEU A 190 12.94 32.91 3.87
C LEU A 190 13.88 33.65 2.91
N ARG A 191 13.42 34.79 2.36
CA ARG A 191 14.24 35.63 1.47
C ARG A 191 15.47 36.16 2.20
N ASP A 192 15.31 36.69 3.40
CA ASP A 192 16.42 37.25 4.18
C ASP A 192 17.43 36.16 4.56
N ALA A 193 16.95 35.00 5.01
CA ALA A 193 17.81 33.86 5.32
C ALA A 193 18.55 33.33 4.07
N LEU A 194 17.89 33.31 2.91
CA LEU A 194 18.50 32.92 1.65
C LEU A 194 19.54 33.93 1.16
N TYR A 195 19.30 35.23 1.31
CA TYR A 195 20.28 36.26 0.98
C TYR A 195 21.52 36.18 1.88
N GLN A 196 21.34 35.87 3.17
CA GLN A 196 22.46 35.67 4.09
C GLN A 196 23.34 34.46 3.70
N CYS A 197 22.76 33.34 3.29
CA CYS A 197 23.54 32.16 2.85
C CYS A 197 24.07 32.27 1.42
N SER A 198 23.45 33.09 0.56
CA SER A 198 23.85 33.32 -0.83
C SER A 198 24.66 34.60 -1.04
N ALA A 199 25.12 35.25 0.03
CA ALA A 199 25.85 36.53 -0.02
C ALA A 199 27.10 36.52 -0.94
N SER A 200 27.64 35.35 -1.27
CA SER A 200 28.76 35.17 -2.20
C SER A 200 28.35 34.97 -3.68
N SER A 201 27.05 34.85 -3.95
CA SER A 201 26.50 34.42 -5.24
C SER A 201 25.55 35.48 -5.79
N ASN A 202 25.98 36.24 -6.81
CA ASN A 202 25.15 37.23 -7.52
C ASN A 202 24.01 36.55 -8.30
N VAL A 203 23.00 36.06 -7.59
CA VAL A 203 21.95 35.22 -8.16
C VAL A 203 20.58 35.82 -7.92
N THR A 204 19.75 35.77 -8.96
CA THR A 204 18.37 36.23 -8.90
C THR A 204 17.50 35.15 -8.26
N LEU A 205 16.92 35.48 -7.10
CA LEU A 205 16.03 34.63 -6.33
C LEU A 205 14.58 35.09 -6.54
N THR A 206 13.73 34.20 -7.04
CA THR A 206 12.27 34.42 -7.10
C THR A 206 11.59 33.45 -6.15
N ILE A 207 10.74 33.94 -5.26
CA ILE A 207 10.08 33.11 -4.24
C ILE A 207 8.57 33.25 -4.41
N GLN A 208 7.88 32.13 -4.59
CA GLN A 208 6.44 32.11 -4.84
C GLN A 208 5.75 31.00 -4.02
N PRO A 209 4.60 31.30 -3.39
CA PRO A 209 3.77 30.26 -2.78
C PRO A 209 3.10 29.43 -3.88
N ARG A 210 3.22 28.11 -3.80
CA ARG A 210 2.64 27.19 -4.78
C ARG A 210 2.39 25.81 -4.18
N THR A 211 1.33 25.15 -4.63
CA THR A 211 1.10 23.73 -4.36
C THR A 211 2.00 22.88 -5.25
N VAL A 212 2.82 22.02 -4.63
CA VAL A 212 3.76 21.14 -5.33
C VAL A 212 3.33 19.69 -5.13
N ALA A 213 3.28 18.93 -6.22
CA ALA A 213 2.99 17.50 -6.23
C ALA A 213 4.14 16.74 -6.94
N PRO A 214 5.19 16.35 -6.20
CA PRO A 214 6.41 15.76 -6.78
C PRO A 214 6.19 14.54 -7.67
N TRP A 215 5.16 13.71 -7.40
CA TRP A 215 4.86 12.54 -8.24
C TRP A 215 4.11 12.89 -9.52
N ARG A 216 3.37 14.00 -9.55
CA ARG A 216 2.63 14.46 -10.73
C ARG A 216 3.50 15.35 -11.63
N GLU A 217 4.43 16.07 -11.03
CA GLU A 217 5.33 16.97 -11.72
C GLU A 217 6.70 16.34 -11.93
N TRP A 218 7.12 16.18 -13.18
CA TRP A 218 8.39 15.52 -13.50
C TRP A 218 9.60 16.29 -12.98
N GLY A 219 10.64 15.57 -12.56
CA GLY A 219 11.96 16.15 -12.26
C GLY A 219 12.14 16.70 -10.83
N TRP A 220 11.14 16.58 -9.96
CA TRP A 220 11.34 16.77 -8.53
C TRP A 220 12.05 15.56 -7.92
N GLN A 221 13.08 15.83 -7.12
CA GLN A 221 13.83 14.82 -6.38
C GLN A 221 13.96 15.25 -4.92
N PRO A 222 13.86 14.30 -3.97
CA PRO A 222 14.09 14.62 -2.57
C PRO A 222 15.54 15.05 -2.42
N TRP A 223 15.76 16.22 -1.84
CA TRP A 223 17.11 16.69 -1.55
C TRP A 223 17.64 15.90 -0.35
N PRO A 224 18.71 15.12 -0.52
CA PRO A 224 19.20 14.22 0.53
C PRO A 224 19.77 14.99 1.74
N GLY A 225 20.08 16.28 1.56
CA GLY A 225 20.79 17.07 2.56
C GLY A 225 22.17 16.48 2.89
N ARG A 226 23.00 17.24 3.61
CA ARG A 226 24.33 16.74 4.00
C ARG A 226 24.29 15.75 5.18
N ASN A 227 23.11 15.51 5.78
CA ASN A 227 22.94 14.71 6.99
C ASN A 227 22.24 13.35 6.76
N SER A 228 22.43 12.75 5.58
CA SER A 228 22.01 11.36 5.31
C SER A 228 23.16 10.35 5.45
N GLN A 229 24.00 10.54 6.47
CA GLN A 229 24.93 9.54 7.03
C GLN A 229 24.76 9.49 8.55
#